data_AF-A0A964A4H2-F1
#
_entry.id   AF-A0A964A4H2-F1
#
_cell.length_a   1.000
_cell.length_b   1.000
_cell.length_c   1.000
_cell.angle_alpha   90.00
_cell.angle_beta   90.00
_cell.angle_gamma   90.00
#
_symmetry.space_group_name_H-M   'P 1'
#
loop_
_entity.id
_entity.type
_entity.pdbx_description
1 polymer ?
#
loop_
_entity_poly.entity_id
_entity_poly.type
_entity_poly.pdbx_seq_one_letter_code
_entity_poly.pdbx_strand_id
1 'polypeptide(L)'
;MNNGKADYNDLQRCLDKVVGKLGLQKTIRLLDSFIDNAAITLPENSRFRLLTEYVISCAIKVFDLKAEEFFTSRKLEYREARMVCYSLIKKYTDSTYPKIAELFGQNERRVLYFTVKVQDRLSLPEYYREFIIRHDAVERKVIEFIGKLN
;
A
#
# COMPACT_ATOMS: atom_id res chain seq x y z
N MET A 1 12.26 27.22 0.38
CA MET A 1 11.08 26.55 -0.21
C MET A 1 10.85 25.27 0.59
N ASN A 2 9.86 25.27 1.50
CA ASN A 2 9.58 24.17 2.41
C ASN A 2 8.80 23.07 1.68
N ASN A 3 9.34 21.85 1.64
CA ASN A 3 8.64 20.67 1.13
C ASN A 3 7.45 20.36 2.05
N GLY A 4 6.22 20.45 1.53
CA GLY A 4 4.99 20.20 2.27
C GLY A 4 4.81 18.74 2.68
N LYS A 5 5.43 18.35 3.80
CA LYS A 5 5.04 17.16 4.56
C LYS A 5 4.12 17.63 5.70
N ALA A 6 2.92 17.06 5.76
CA ALA A 6 2.01 17.25 6.88
C ALA A 6 2.73 16.86 8.18
N ASP A 7 2.58 17.67 9.22
CA ASP A 7 3.18 17.42 10.53
C ASP A 7 2.16 16.84 11.53
N TYR A 8 2.62 16.54 12.74
CA TYR A 8 1.74 15.99 13.78
C TYR A 8 0.65 16.98 14.21
N ASN A 9 0.89 18.29 14.11
CA ASN A 9 -0.09 19.31 14.43
C ASN A 9 -1.19 19.36 13.37
N ASP A 10 -0.85 19.17 12.09
CA ASP A 10 -1.83 19.05 11.01
C ASP A 10 -2.74 17.83 11.22
N LEU A 11 -2.15 16.69 11.62
CA LEU A 11 -2.93 15.50 12.00
C LEU A 11 -3.84 15.77 13.21
N GLN A 12 -3.31 16.36 14.28
CA GLN A 12 -4.08 16.68 15.47
C GLN A 12 -5.25 17.61 15.15
N ARG A 13 -5.02 18.68 14.37
CA ARG A 13 -6.07 19.61 13.93
C ARG A 13 -7.15 18.92 13.10
N CYS A 14 -6.78 17.96 12.24
CA CYS A 14 -7.75 17.18 11.50
C CYS A 14 -8.57 16.27 12.43
N LEU A 15 -7.92 15.57 13.37
CA LEU A 15 -8.60 14.75 14.37
C LEU A 15 -9.54 15.57 15.24
N ASP A 16 -9.12 16.74 15.71
CA ASP A 16 -9.95 17.64 16.51
C ASP A 16 -11.22 18.08 15.75
N LYS A 17 -11.12 18.33 14.43
CA LYS A 17 -12.29 18.61 13.59
C LYS A 17 -13.25 17.43 13.52
N VAL A 18 -12.74 16.20 13.41
CA VAL A 18 -13.56 14.99 13.41
C VAL A 18 -14.21 14.76 14.78
N VAL A 19 -13.44 14.90 15.86
CA VAL A 19 -13.91 14.80 17.25
C VAL A 19 -14.99 15.86 17.52
N GLY A 20 -14.81 17.10 17.07
CA GLY A 20 -15.82 18.15 17.21
C GLY A 20 -17.14 17.82 16.50
N LYS A 21 -17.08 17.10 15.37
CA LYS A 21 -18.27 16.73 14.58
C LYS A 21 -18.96 15.46 15.06
N LEU A 22 -18.19 14.44 15.48
CA LEU A 22 -18.71 13.10 15.80
C LEU A 22 -18.75 12.81 17.31
N GLY A 23 -17.97 13.55 18.10
CA GLY A 23 -17.69 13.23 19.50
C GLY A 23 -16.54 12.22 19.65
N LEU A 24 -15.83 12.32 20.78
CA LEU A 24 -14.62 11.53 21.07
C LEU A 24 -14.85 10.01 20.95
N GLN A 25 -15.88 9.49 21.61
CA GLN A 25 -16.19 8.06 21.62
C GLN A 25 -16.50 7.49 20.22
N LYS A 26 -17.24 8.24 19.39
CA LYS A 26 -17.53 7.81 18.01
C LYS A 26 -16.30 7.92 17.12
N THR A 27 -15.43 8.91 17.37
CA THR A 27 -14.18 9.06 16.64
C THR A 27 -13.20 7.93 16.97
N ILE A 28 -13.09 7.53 18.25
CA ILE A 28 -12.32 6.35 18.65
C ILE A 28 -12.85 5.12 17.92
N ARG A 29 -14.16 4.84 18.00
CA ARG A 29 -14.75 3.70 17.27
C ARG A 29 -14.52 3.77 15.76
N LEU A 30 -14.53 4.95 15.16
CA LEU A 30 -14.26 5.12 13.73
C LEU A 30 -12.80 4.83 13.40
N LEU A 31 -11.85 5.32 14.21
CA LEU A 31 -10.42 5.05 14.05
C LEU A 31 -10.10 3.57 14.29
N ASP A 32 -10.65 2.99 15.35
CA ASP A 32 -10.61 1.56 15.62
C ASP A 32 -11.21 0.81 14.43
N SER A 33 -12.33 1.27 13.85
CA SER A 33 -12.88 0.67 12.65
C SER A 33 -11.99 0.82 11.41
N PHE A 34 -11.10 1.81 11.32
CA PHE A 34 -10.12 1.84 10.22
C PHE A 34 -8.97 0.85 10.43
N ILE A 35 -8.64 0.59 11.69
CA ILE A 35 -7.63 -0.40 12.10
C ILE A 35 -8.23 -1.82 11.96
N ASP A 36 -9.42 -2.03 12.49
CA ASP A 36 -10.15 -3.30 12.56
C ASP A 36 -10.91 -3.62 11.26
N ASN A 37 -11.56 -2.64 10.60
CA ASN A 37 -12.15 -2.78 9.25
C ASN A 37 -11.10 -2.64 8.12
N ALA A 38 -9.84 -2.94 8.43
CA ALA A 38 -9.11 -3.82 7.52
C ALA A 38 -9.86 -5.17 7.27
N ALA A 39 -10.93 -5.45 7.99
CA ALA A 39 -12.00 -6.38 7.67
C ALA A 39 -13.24 -5.65 7.07
N ILE A 40 -13.42 -5.72 5.75
CA ILE A 40 -14.73 -5.43 5.13
C ILE A 40 -15.64 -6.64 5.41
N THR A 41 -16.96 -6.46 5.31
CA THR A 41 -18.01 -7.50 5.22
C THR A 41 -17.82 -8.54 4.10
N LEU A 42 -16.72 -8.47 3.35
CA LEU A 42 -16.29 -9.47 2.38
C LEU A 42 -15.51 -10.56 3.12
N PRO A 43 -15.72 -11.85 2.80
CA PRO A 43 -14.85 -12.92 3.28
C PRO A 43 -13.38 -12.56 3.02
N GLU A 44 -12.49 -12.85 3.98
CA GLU A 44 -11.07 -12.46 3.96
C GLU A 44 -10.38 -12.73 2.61
N ASN A 45 -10.68 -13.87 1.98
CA ASN A 45 -10.17 -14.24 0.66
C ASN A 45 -10.65 -13.32 -0.48
N SER A 46 -11.88 -12.82 -0.42
CA SER A 46 -12.43 -11.89 -1.41
C SER A 46 -11.79 -10.51 -1.29
N ARG A 47 -11.56 -10.03 -0.05
CA ARG A 47 -10.83 -8.78 0.20
C ARG A 47 -9.39 -8.88 -0.28
N PHE A 48 -8.69 -9.96 0.07
CA PHE A 48 -7.32 -10.20 -0.36
C PHE A 48 -7.19 -10.14 -1.88
N ARG A 49 -8.09 -10.82 -2.60
CA ARG A 49 -8.11 -10.84 -4.06
C ARG A 49 -8.38 -9.46 -4.65
N LEU A 50 -9.41 -8.77 -4.18
CA LEU A 50 -9.79 -7.44 -4.67
C LEU A 50 -8.67 -6.42 -4.45
N LEU A 51 -8.09 -6.37 -3.25
CA LEU A 51 -7.00 -5.44 -2.95
C LEU A 51 -5.75 -5.76 -3.76
N THR A 52 -5.43 -7.04 -3.91
CA THR A 52 -4.31 -7.51 -4.73
C THR A 52 -4.46 -7.07 -6.19
N GLU A 53 -5.60 -7.35 -6.81
CA GLU A 53 -5.87 -6.99 -8.21
C GLU A 53 -5.78 -5.46 -8.39
N TYR A 54 -6.30 -4.70 -7.42
CA TYR A 54 -6.22 -3.24 -7.42
C TYR A 54 -4.79 -2.72 -7.30
N VAL A 55 -3.99 -3.25 -6.36
CA VAL A 55 -2.58 -2.87 -6.16
C VAL A 55 -1.78 -3.14 -7.43
N ILE A 56 -1.95 -4.32 -8.05
CA ILE A 56 -1.27 -4.69 -9.30
C ILE A 56 -1.67 -3.74 -10.44
N SER A 57 -2.97 -3.46 -10.59
CA SER A 57 -3.46 -2.52 -11.62
C SER A 57 -2.87 -1.12 -11.43
N CYS A 58 -2.79 -0.63 -10.19
CA CYS A 58 -2.18 0.66 -9.88
C CYS A 58 -0.69 0.68 -10.18
N ALA A 59 0.05 -0.37 -9.80
CA ALA A 59 1.48 -0.48 -10.08
C ALA A 59 1.76 -0.49 -11.59
N ILE A 60 1.01 -1.28 -12.37
CA ILE A 60 1.13 -1.30 -13.84
C ILE A 60 0.92 0.10 -14.43
N LYS A 61 -0.12 0.82 -13.99
CA LYS A 61 -0.42 2.17 -14.48
C LYS A 61 0.61 3.21 -14.07
N VAL A 62 1.05 3.20 -12.81
CA VAL A 62 1.99 4.20 -12.28
C VAL A 62 3.40 4.01 -12.85
N PHE A 63 3.81 2.77 -13.08
CA PHE A 63 5.10 2.46 -13.67
C PHE A 63 5.09 2.45 -15.21
N ASP A 64 3.95 2.75 -15.83
CA ASP A 64 3.74 2.74 -17.28
C ASP A 64 4.19 1.42 -17.95
N LEU A 65 3.66 0.31 -17.44
CA LEU A 65 4.05 -1.05 -17.84
C LEU A 65 2.98 -1.70 -18.72
N LYS A 66 3.41 -2.68 -19.52
CA LYS A 66 2.51 -3.59 -20.22
C LYS A 66 2.02 -4.67 -19.27
N ALA A 67 0.71 -4.85 -19.16
CA ALA A 67 0.10 -5.80 -18.24
C ALA A 67 0.52 -7.25 -18.54
N GLU A 68 0.69 -7.57 -19.82
CA GLU A 68 1.03 -8.92 -20.31
C GLU A 68 2.45 -9.33 -19.89
N GLU A 69 3.34 -8.35 -19.71
CA GLU A 69 4.73 -8.56 -19.31
C GLU A 69 4.92 -8.49 -17.78
N PHE A 70 3.87 -8.13 -17.02
CA PHE A 70 3.99 -7.73 -15.62
C PHE A 70 4.61 -8.80 -14.72
N PHE A 71 4.22 -10.07 -14.90
CA PHE A 71 4.69 -11.17 -14.05
C PHE A 71 6.01 -11.78 -14.52
N THR A 72 6.38 -11.62 -15.79
CA THR A 72 7.46 -12.37 -16.43
C THR A 72 8.69 -11.53 -16.74
N SER A 73 8.52 -10.22 -16.97
CA SER A 73 9.61 -9.33 -17.35
C SER A 73 10.67 -9.21 -16.25
N ARG A 74 11.94 -9.32 -16.66
CA ARG A 74 13.13 -9.18 -15.80
C ARG A 74 13.68 -7.76 -15.76
N LYS A 75 13.07 -6.82 -16.51
CA LYS A 75 13.45 -5.40 -16.51
C LYS A 75 13.32 -4.80 -15.11
N LEU A 76 14.12 -3.77 -14.84
CA LEU A 76 14.22 -3.15 -13.52
C LEU A 76 12.86 -2.61 -13.06
N GLU A 77 12.17 -1.88 -13.92
CA GLU A 77 10.91 -1.18 -13.64
C GLU A 77 9.80 -2.16 -13.29
N TYR A 78 9.73 -3.28 -14.02
CA TYR A 78 8.80 -4.37 -13.74
C TYR A 78 9.10 -5.05 -12.40
N ARG A 79 10.38 -5.27 -12.09
CA ARG A 79 10.79 -5.80 -10.79
C ARG A 79 10.42 -4.84 -9.68
N GLU A 80 10.69 -3.55 -9.85
CA GLU A 80 10.38 -2.53 -8.85
C GLU A 80 8.87 -2.37 -8.62
N ALA A 81 8.06 -2.41 -9.68
CA ALA A 81 6.61 -2.42 -9.56
C ALA A 81 6.13 -3.64 -8.76
N ARG A 82 6.67 -4.84 -9.01
CA ARG A 82 6.36 -6.03 -8.21
C ARG A 82 6.83 -5.90 -6.75
N MET A 83 8.00 -5.30 -6.50
CA MET A 83 8.47 -5.01 -5.14
C MET A 83 7.47 -4.13 -4.38
N VAL A 84 6.97 -3.07 -5.01
CA VAL A 84 5.93 -2.20 -4.46
C VAL A 84 4.65 -3.00 -4.17
N CYS A 85 4.23 -3.88 -5.08
CA CYS A 85 3.08 -4.73 -4.81
C CYS A 85 3.28 -5.64 -3.59
N TYR A 86 4.46 -6.27 -3.45
CA TYR A 86 4.75 -7.13 -2.29
C TYR A 86 4.63 -6.36 -0.98
N SER A 87 5.24 -5.17 -0.91
CA SER A 87 5.23 -4.37 0.31
C SER A 87 3.84 -3.86 0.67
N LEU A 88 3.07 -3.38 -0.32
CA LEU A 88 1.74 -2.83 -0.08
C LEU A 88 0.72 -3.93 0.24
N ILE A 89 0.74 -5.07 -0.48
CA ILE A 89 -0.13 -6.20 -0.16
C ILE A 89 0.19 -6.67 1.26
N LYS A 90 1.47 -6.86 1.60
CA LYS A 90 1.86 -7.26 2.97
C LYS A 90 1.34 -6.27 4.02
N LYS A 91 1.47 -4.96 3.76
CA LYS A 91 1.08 -3.88 4.68
C LYS A 91 -0.43 -3.77 4.89
N TYR A 92 -1.25 -4.01 3.87
CA TYR A 92 -2.69 -3.70 3.90
C TYR A 92 -3.62 -4.94 3.92
N THR A 93 -3.08 -6.16 3.81
CA THR A 93 -3.85 -7.41 3.92
C THR A 93 -3.34 -8.37 5.00
N ASP A 94 -2.28 -8.00 5.73
CA ASP A 94 -1.57 -8.85 6.69
C ASP A 94 -1.16 -10.25 6.18
N SER A 95 -1.19 -10.45 4.86
CA SER A 95 -1.00 -11.76 4.26
C SER A 95 0.42 -12.30 4.46
N THR A 96 0.55 -13.62 4.42
CA THR A 96 1.84 -14.28 4.63
C THR A 96 2.71 -14.17 3.37
N TYR A 97 4.03 -14.17 3.53
CA TYR A 97 4.96 -14.16 2.39
C TYR A 97 4.74 -15.34 1.42
N PRO A 98 4.44 -16.57 1.88
CA PRO A 98 4.06 -17.67 0.99
C PRO A 98 2.83 -17.35 0.12
N LYS A 99 1.76 -16.78 0.70
CA LYS A 99 0.53 -16.43 -0.02
C LYS A 99 0.79 -15.39 -1.11
N ILE A 100 1.64 -14.40 -0.82
CA ILE A 100 2.06 -13.40 -1.80
C ILE A 100 3.00 -14.03 -2.85
N ALA A 101 3.86 -14.95 -2.46
CA ALA A 101 4.78 -15.62 -3.39
C ALA A 101 4.03 -16.48 -4.43
N GLU A 102 3.02 -17.23 -3.99
CA GLU A 102 2.14 -18.02 -4.86
C GLU A 102 1.48 -17.16 -5.93
N LEU A 103 0.87 -16.05 -5.51
CA LEU A 103 0.21 -15.07 -6.40
C LEU A 103 1.11 -14.55 -7.53
N PHE A 104 2.41 -14.39 -7.28
CA PHE A 104 3.36 -13.86 -8.25
C PHE A 104 4.24 -14.93 -8.91
N GLY A 105 4.00 -16.21 -8.63
CA GLY A 105 4.85 -17.31 -9.11
C GLY A 105 6.31 -17.17 -8.66
N GLN A 106 6.55 -16.67 -7.45
CA GLN A 106 7.87 -16.47 -6.86
C GLN A 106 8.09 -17.39 -5.67
N ASN A 107 9.32 -17.43 -5.14
CA ASN A 107 9.58 -18.05 -3.84
C ASN A 107 9.41 -17.04 -2.69
N GLU A 108 9.05 -17.55 -1.52
CA GLU A 108 8.82 -16.78 -0.29
C GLU A 108 10.01 -15.88 0.06
N ARG A 109 11.23 -16.43 0.04
CA ARG A 109 12.46 -15.70 0.40
C ARG A 109 12.66 -14.46 -0.47
N ARG A 110 12.34 -14.55 -1.75
CA ARG A 110 12.42 -13.45 -2.71
C ARG A 110 11.40 -12.35 -2.38
N VAL A 111 10.16 -12.72 -2.03
CA VAL A 111 9.13 -11.76 -1.62
C VAL A 111 9.53 -11.06 -0.33
N LEU A 112 10.01 -11.80 0.67
CA LEU A 112 10.52 -11.24 1.93
C LEU A 112 11.67 -10.26 1.66
N TYR A 113 12.71 -10.70 0.95
CA TYR A 113 13.86 -9.87 0.60
C TYR A 113 13.44 -8.55 -0.06
N PHE A 114 12.55 -8.63 -1.04
CA PHE A 114 12.10 -7.44 -1.76
C PHE A 114 11.21 -6.54 -0.92
N THR A 115 10.38 -7.10 -0.04
CA THR A 115 9.57 -6.31 0.90
C THR A 115 10.45 -5.49 1.84
N VAL A 116 11.49 -6.11 2.42
CA VAL A 116 12.48 -5.41 3.26
C VAL A 116 13.24 -4.36 2.43
N LYS A 117 13.66 -4.72 1.22
CA LYS A 117 14.38 -3.81 0.33
C LYS A 117 13.57 -2.58 -0.06
N VAL A 118 12.24 -2.66 -0.12
CA VAL A 118 11.40 -1.46 -0.29
C VAL A 118 11.60 -0.53 0.90
N GLN A 119 11.53 -1.04 2.13
CA GLN A 119 11.73 -0.21 3.33
C GLN A 119 13.12 0.44 3.35
N ASP A 120 14.16 -0.30 2.98
CA ASP A 120 15.53 0.23 2.86
C ASP A 120 15.64 1.35 1.81
N ARG A 121 14.87 1.27 0.73
CA ARG A 121 14.85 2.31 -0.31
C ARG A 121 14.08 3.55 0.15
N LEU A 122 12.95 3.35 0.84
CA LEU A 122 12.15 4.45 1.39
C LEU A 122 12.91 5.26 2.44
N SER A 123 13.86 4.65 3.16
CA SER A 123 14.72 5.34 4.13
C SER A 123 15.87 6.14 3.50
N LEU A 124 16.11 5.99 2.20
CA LEU A 124 17.22 6.63 1.46
C LEU A 124 16.71 7.50 0.29
N PRO A 125 15.98 8.60 0.58
CA PRO A 125 15.25 9.38 -0.43
C PRO A 125 16.13 10.07 -1.47
N GLU A 126 17.40 10.35 -1.13
CA GLU A 126 18.36 10.97 -2.04
C GLU A 126 18.75 10.06 -3.21
N TYR A 127 18.75 8.74 -2.99
CA TYR A 127 19.19 7.74 -3.96
C TYR A 127 18.05 7.11 -4.76
N TYR A 128 16.85 7.04 -4.18
CA TYR A 128 15.71 6.31 -4.75
C TYR A 128 14.51 7.21 -5.07
N ARG A 129 14.75 8.49 -5.37
CA ARG A 129 13.69 9.48 -5.57
C ARG A 129 12.58 9.04 -6.53
N GLU A 130 12.94 8.54 -7.71
CA GLU A 130 11.97 8.09 -8.71
C GLU A 130 11.14 6.89 -8.23
N PHE A 131 11.81 5.92 -7.59
CA PHE A 131 11.15 4.78 -7.00
C PHE A 131 10.16 5.20 -5.90
N ILE A 132 10.55 6.14 -5.03
CA ILE A 132 9.71 6.65 -3.94
C ILE A 132 8.50 7.41 -4.50
N ILE A 133 8.68 8.26 -5.51
CA ILE A 133 7.57 8.98 -6.15
C ILE A 133 6.52 7.98 -6.68
N ARG A 134 6.97 6.91 -7.35
CA ARG A 134 6.08 5.86 -7.86
C ARG A 134 5.45 5.04 -6.74
N HIS A 135 6.23 4.66 -5.72
CA HIS A 135 5.73 3.98 -4.54
C HIS A 135 4.59 4.77 -3.88
N ASP A 136 4.83 6.04 -3.57
CA ASP A 136 3.85 6.90 -2.89
C ASP A 136 2.62 7.15 -3.76
N ALA A 137 2.78 7.22 -5.09
CA ALA A 137 1.66 7.32 -6.01
C ALA A 137 0.78 6.07 -6.02
N VAL A 138 1.37 4.87 -5.94
CA VAL A 138 0.61 3.61 -5.80
C VAL A 138 -0.04 3.55 -4.42
N GLU A 139 0.71 3.81 -3.35
CA GLU A 139 0.22 3.72 -1.98
C GLU A 139 -0.96 4.66 -1.72
N ARG A 140 -0.89 5.90 -2.23
CA ARG A 140 -2.00 6.86 -2.11
C ARG A 140 -3.29 6.32 -2.74
N LYS A 141 -3.22 5.76 -3.96
CA LYS A 141 -4.37 5.17 -4.64
C LYS A 141 -4.94 3.98 -3.86
N VAL A 142 -4.06 3.17 -3.27
CA VAL A 142 -4.45 2.02 -2.45
C VAL A 142 -5.18 2.47 -1.18
N ILE A 143 -4.68 3.48 -0.47
CA ILE A 143 -5.35 4.07 0.70
C ILE A 143 -6.72 4.64 0.31
N GLU A 144 -6.80 5.40 -0.78
CA GLU A 144 -8.07 5.94 -1.30
C GLU A 144 -9.07 4.84 -1.65
N PHE A 145 -8.60 3.72 -2.19
CA PHE A 145 -9.45 2.56 -2.51
C PHE A 145 -9.95 1.86 -1.25
N ILE A 146 -9.07 1.58 -0.29
CA ILE A 146 -9.45 0.98 1.00
C ILE A 146 -10.49 1.87 1.70
N GLY A 147 -10.29 3.19 1.71
CA GLY A 147 -11.23 4.14 2.30
C GLY A 147 -12.61 4.18 1.63
N LYS A 148 -12.77 3.67 0.40
CA LYS A 148 -14.07 3.54 -0.30
C LYS A 148 -14.75 2.19 -0.06
N LEU A 149 -14.01 1.20 0.41
CA LEU A 149 -14.57 -0.11 0.74
C LEU A 149 -15.19 -0.15 2.13
N ASN A 150 -14.83 0.82 2.98
CA ASN A 150 -15.30 0.98 4.35
C ASN A 150 -16.47 1.97 4.46
#